data_AF-A0A367GHH1-F1
#
_entry.id   AF-A0A367GHH1-F1
#
_cell.length_a   1.000
_cell.length_b   1.000
_cell.length_c   1.000
_cell.angle_alpha   90.00
_cell.angle_beta   90.00
_cell.angle_gamma   90.00
#
_symmetry.space_group_name_H-M   'P 1'
#
loop_
_entity.id
_entity.type
_entity.pdbx_description
1 polymer ?
#
loop_
_entity_poly.entity_id
_entity_poly.type
_entity_poly.pdbx_seq_one_letter_code
_entity_poly.pdbx_strand_id
1 'polypeptide(L)'
;MPNTETLKLLSQLFDVSINTLLGSPRTMVCQCCGMPLDDSTLSKGPDGAFNEDYCKWCYADGQFAYPTKASLLDYLMAHMPNPDNAPAAVCRAQFDTYLSRLKHWKEEE
;
A
#
# COMPACT_ATOMS: atom_id res chain seq x y z
N MET A 1 19.32 -1.10 -23.64
CA MET A 1 18.31 -1.30 -22.57
C MET A 1 17.61 0.03 -22.33
N PRO A 2 16.29 0.06 -22.10
CA PRO A 2 15.61 1.29 -21.68
C PRO A 2 16.24 1.78 -20.37
N ASN A 3 16.42 3.09 -20.25
CA ASN A 3 16.83 3.71 -18.99
C ASN A 3 15.61 3.99 -18.11
N THR A 4 15.83 4.44 -16.88
CA THR A 4 14.76 4.71 -15.90
C THR A 4 13.75 5.74 -16.41
N GLU A 5 14.21 6.77 -17.13
CA GLU A 5 13.34 7.80 -17.70
C GLU A 5 12.42 7.24 -18.79
N THR A 6 12.94 6.34 -19.62
CA THR A 6 12.13 5.64 -20.63
C THR A 6 11.05 4.79 -19.97
N LEU A 7 11.37 4.08 -18.87
CA LEU A 7 10.39 3.28 -18.14
C LEU A 7 9.27 4.13 -17.52
N LYS A 8 9.59 5.30 -16.95
CA LYS A 8 8.58 6.24 -16.43
C LYS A 8 7.65 6.74 -17.53
N LEU A 9 8.21 7.12 -18.69
CA LEU A 9 7.42 7.59 -19.83
C LEU A 9 6.50 6.49 -20.36
N LEU A 10 6.98 5.25 -20.48
CA LEU A 10 6.15 4.11 -20.89
C LEU A 10 5.06 3.82 -19.86
N SER A 11 5.37 3.94 -18.56
CA SER A 11 4.40 3.74 -17.48
C SER A 11 3.26 4.75 -17.57
N GLN A 12 3.57 6.01 -17.84
CA GLN A 12 2.56 7.05 -18.06
C GLN A 12 1.79 6.83 -19.37
N LEU A 13 2.48 6.48 -20.45
CA LEU A 13 1.86 6.30 -21.77
C LEU A 13 0.83 5.16 -21.78
N PHE A 14 1.15 4.05 -21.12
CA PHE A 14 0.30 2.86 -21.06
C PHE A 14 -0.59 2.79 -19.82
N ASP A 15 -0.47 3.77 -18.91
CA ASP A 15 -1.18 3.85 -17.63
C ASP A 15 -1.08 2.56 -16.79
N VAL A 16 0.13 2.01 -16.70
CA VAL A 16 0.47 0.81 -15.90
C VAL A 16 1.72 1.05 -15.07
N SER A 17 1.87 0.36 -13.95
CA SER A 17 3.07 0.49 -13.12
C SER A 17 4.32 -0.05 -13.83
N ILE A 18 5.49 0.42 -13.40
CA ILE A 18 6.76 -0.13 -13.88
C ILE A 18 6.87 -1.62 -13.53
N ASN A 19 6.37 -2.05 -12.37
CA ASN A 19 6.24 -3.47 -12.04
C ASN A 19 5.50 -4.25 -13.13
N THR A 20 4.31 -3.78 -13.55
CA THR A 20 3.53 -4.43 -14.61
C THR A 20 4.25 -4.40 -15.96
N LEU A 21 4.89 -3.29 -16.34
CA LEU A 21 5.69 -3.19 -17.56
C LEU A 21 6.80 -4.25 -17.63
N LEU A 22 7.36 -4.61 -16.48
CA LEU A 22 8.43 -5.61 -16.36
C LEU A 22 7.89 -7.04 -16.16
N GLY A 23 6.59 -7.28 -16.31
CA GLY A 23 5.97 -8.60 -16.15
C GLY A 23 5.69 -8.97 -14.69
N SER A 24 5.48 -7.99 -13.82
CA SER A 24 5.16 -8.14 -12.39
C SER A 24 6.17 -8.98 -11.60
N PRO A 25 7.48 -8.65 -11.65
CA PRO A 25 8.54 -9.45 -11.05
C PRO A 25 8.50 -9.51 -9.51
N ARG A 26 7.74 -8.64 -8.86
CA ARG A 26 7.55 -8.62 -7.41
C ARG A 26 6.08 -8.55 -7.04
N THR A 27 5.73 -9.23 -5.95
CA THR A 27 4.48 -8.99 -5.23
C THR A 27 4.62 -7.68 -4.45
N MET A 28 3.73 -6.73 -4.71
CA MET A 28 3.72 -5.45 -4.04
C MET A 28 2.63 -5.44 -2.96
N VAL A 29 2.92 -4.85 -1.82
CA VAL A 29 1.97 -4.67 -0.71
C VAL A 29 2.06 -3.24 -0.20
N CYS A 30 0.92 -2.67 0.16
CA CYS A 30 0.82 -1.33 0.70
C CYS A 30 1.62 -1.24 2.00
N GLN A 31 2.58 -0.33 2.04
CA GLN A 31 3.46 -0.09 3.19
C GLN A 31 2.78 0.73 4.30
N CYS A 32 1.47 0.99 4.18
CA CYS A 32 0.62 1.58 5.22
C CYS A 32 -0.37 0.55 5.78
N CYS A 33 -1.15 -0.14 4.93
CA CYS A 33 -2.19 -1.09 5.39
C CYS A 33 -1.91 -2.57 5.12
N GLY A 34 -0.86 -2.89 4.36
CA GLY A 34 -0.49 -4.26 4.00
C GLY A 34 -1.36 -4.91 2.92
N MET A 35 -2.29 -4.17 2.32
CA MET A 35 -3.10 -4.66 1.19
C MET A 35 -2.21 -4.97 -0.03
N PRO A 36 -2.43 -6.08 -0.75
CA PRO A 36 -1.78 -6.34 -2.04
C PRO A 36 -2.00 -5.20 -3.03
N LEU A 37 -0.99 -4.89 -3.85
CA LEU A 37 -1.03 -3.80 -4.82
C LEU A 37 -0.97 -4.32 -6.25
N ASP A 38 -1.75 -3.68 -7.10
CA ASP A 38 -1.78 -3.77 -8.55
C ASP A 38 -2.08 -2.38 -9.16
N ASP A 39 -2.05 -2.27 -10.49
CA ASP A 39 -2.26 -1.00 -11.19
C ASP A 39 -3.62 -0.34 -10.88
N SER A 40 -4.63 -1.10 -10.43
CA SER A 40 -5.95 -0.58 -10.09
C SER A 40 -6.04 -0.03 -8.66
N THR A 41 -5.13 -0.45 -7.79
CA THR A 41 -5.14 -0.16 -6.34
C THR A 41 -4.01 0.76 -5.92
N LEU A 42 -2.94 0.85 -6.70
CA LEU A 42 -1.82 1.77 -6.48
C LEU A 42 -2.29 3.23 -6.40
N SER A 43 -1.70 3.97 -5.47
CA SER A 43 -1.81 5.43 -5.43
C SER A 43 -0.97 6.05 -6.55
N LYS A 44 -1.27 7.31 -6.87
CA LYS A 44 -0.48 8.11 -7.80
C LYS A 44 0.11 9.32 -7.09
N GLY A 45 1.31 9.70 -7.48
CA GLY A 45 1.96 10.93 -7.04
C GLY A 45 1.34 12.17 -7.71
N PRO A 46 1.74 13.38 -7.29
CA PRO A 46 1.27 14.64 -7.89
C PRO A 46 1.58 14.77 -9.39
N ASP A 47 2.58 14.05 -9.88
CA ASP A 47 2.99 13.96 -11.29
C ASP A 47 2.22 12.89 -12.08
N GLY A 48 1.26 12.23 -11.45
CA GLY A 48 0.48 11.13 -12.04
C GLY A 48 1.23 9.80 -12.12
N ALA A 49 2.47 9.72 -11.64
CA ALA A 49 3.23 8.48 -11.63
C ALA A 49 2.70 7.52 -10.56
N PHE A 50 2.77 6.21 -10.83
CA PHE A 50 2.40 5.19 -9.85
C PHE A 50 3.33 5.22 -8.64
N ASN A 51 2.72 5.10 -7.46
CA ASN A 51 3.43 4.96 -6.19
C ASN A 51 3.36 3.51 -5.73
N GLU A 52 4.44 2.78 -5.99
CA GLU A 52 4.57 1.33 -5.76
C GLU A 52 4.62 0.92 -4.27
N ASP A 53 4.62 1.89 -3.35
CA ASP A 53 4.62 1.65 -1.92
C ASP A 53 3.23 1.77 -1.28
N TYR A 54 2.28 2.51 -1.86
CA TYR A 54 1.01 2.82 -1.19
C TYR A 54 -0.21 2.63 -2.10
N CYS A 55 -1.32 2.16 -1.52
CA CYS A 55 -2.61 2.11 -2.22
C CYS A 55 -3.31 3.47 -2.18
N LYS A 56 -4.20 3.69 -3.16
CA LYS A 56 -4.98 4.93 -3.34
C LYS A 56 -5.89 5.30 -2.17
N TRP A 57 -6.17 4.36 -1.26
CA TRP A 57 -6.96 4.61 -0.06
C TRP A 57 -6.12 5.03 1.14
N CYS A 58 -4.84 4.65 1.17
CA CYS A 58 -3.94 5.02 2.26
C CYS A 58 -3.25 6.34 1.98
N TYR A 59 -2.92 6.61 0.72
CA TYR A 59 -2.18 7.80 0.31
C TYR A 59 -2.77 8.38 -0.97
N ALA A 60 -3.05 9.68 -0.95
CA ALA A 60 -3.48 10.45 -2.10
C ALA A 60 -2.95 11.89 -1.98
N ASP A 61 -2.43 12.43 -3.08
CA ASP A 61 -2.04 13.84 -3.19
C ASP A 61 -1.10 14.35 -2.07
N GLY A 62 -0.13 13.54 -1.66
CA GLY A 62 0.80 13.94 -0.60
C GLY A 62 0.33 13.64 0.82
N GLN A 63 -0.90 13.17 1.00
CA GLN A 63 -1.54 13.03 2.31
C GLN A 63 -1.92 11.58 2.61
N PHE A 64 -1.69 11.17 3.86
CA PHE A 64 -2.15 9.89 4.36
C PHE A 64 -3.56 10.03 4.96
N ALA A 65 -4.44 9.09 4.62
CA ALA A 65 -5.81 9.06 5.14
C ALA A 65 -5.88 8.76 6.64
N TYR A 66 -4.88 8.03 7.17
CA TYR A 66 -4.83 7.60 8.55
C TYR A 66 -3.76 8.37 9.32
N PRO A 67 -4.12 9.29 10.24
CA PRO A 67 -3.15 10.09 10.98
C PRO A 67 -2.34 9.26 11.99
N THR A 68 -2.88 8.12 12.43
CA THR A 68 -2.21 7.23 13.39
C THR A 68 -2.46 5.76 13.06
N LYS A 69 -1.54 4.87 13.46
CA LYS A 69 -1.71 3.42 13.35
C LYS A 69 -3.00 2.94 14.05
N ALA A 70 -3.35 3.56 15.17
CA ALA A 70 -4.58 3.25 15.91
C ALA A 70 -5.83 3.50 15.06
N SER A 71 -5.88 4.61 14.31
CA SER A 71 -7.04 4.90 13.43
C SER A 71 -7.21 3.88 12.31
N LEU A 72 -6.10 3.39 11.75
CA LEU A 72 -6.12 2.31 10.76
C LEU A 72 -6.56 0.98 11.38
N LEU A 73 -6.08 0.65 12.58
CA LEU A 73 -6.51 -0.55 13.31
C LEU A 73 -8.01 -0.55 13.59
N ASP A 74 -8.56 0.60 14.00
CA ASP A 74 -10.00 0.72 14.25
C ASP A 74 -10.81 0.49 12.98
N TYR A 75 -10.35 1.04 11.85
CA TYR A 75 -10.95 0.78 10.53
C TYR A 75 -10.88 -0.71 10.15
N LEU A 76 -9.71 -1.34 10.28
CA LEU A 76 -9.55 -2.77 9.96
C LEU A 76 -10.43 -3.65 10.83
N MET A 77 -10.52 -3.36 12.13
CA MET A 77 -11.37 -4.11 13.06
C MET A 77 -12.87 -3.99 12.75
N ALA A 78 -13.30 -2.88 12.14
CA ALA A 78 -14.69 -2.65 11.76
C ALA A 78 -15.07 -3.29 10.40
N HIS A 79 -14.10 -3.44 9.49
CA HIS A 79 -14.37 -3.81 8.10
C HIS A 79 -13.77 -5.15 7.64
N MET A 80 -12.78 -5.69 8.34
CA MET A 80 -12.17 -6.97 7.97
C MET A 80 -13.07 -8.15 8.37
N PRO A 81 -13.29 -9.12 7.47
CA PRO A 81 -13.97 -10.36 7.83
C PRO A 81 -13.19 -11.10 8.92
N ASN A 82 -13.91 -11.63 9.91
CA ASN A 82 -13.36 -12.49 10.94
C ASN A 82 -14.01 -13.89 10.85
N PRO A 83 -13.69 -14.68 9.81
CA PRO A 83 -14.35 -15.97 9.56
C PRO A 83 -14.13 -16.97 10.70
N ASP A 84 -12.98 -16.89 11.38
CA ASP A 84 -12.63 -17.76 12.50
C ASP A 84 -13.26 -17.32 13.83
N ASN A 85 -14.03 -16.21 13.84
CA ASN A 85 -14.60 -15.58 15.03
C ASN A 85 -13.59 -15.43 16.17
N ALA A 86 -12.34 -15.11 15.81
CA ALA A 86 -11.29 -14.91 16.80
C ALA A 86 -11.64 -13.70 17.70
N PRO A 87 -11.23 -13.71 18.98
CA PRO A 87 -11.50 -12.59 19.88
C PRO A 87 -10.94 -11.28 19.33
N ALA A 88 -11.70 -10.19 19.42
CA ALA A 88 -11.32 -8.90 18.85
C ALA A 88 -9.93 -8.41 19.33
N ALA A 89 -9.57 -8.69 20.58
CA ALA A 89 -8.26 -8.36 21.13
C ALA A 89 -7.12 -9.12 20.42
N VAL A 90 -7.33 -10.38 20.03
CA VAL A 90 -6.35 -11.19 19.31
C VAL A 90 -6.19 -10.68 17.88
N CYS A 91 -7.30 -10.43 17.17
CA CYS A 91 -7.25 -9.86 15.81
C CYS A 91 -6.52 -8.51 15.82
N ARG A 92 -6.84 -7.64 16.78
CA ARG A 92 -6.20 -6.32 16.88
C ARG A 92 -4.70 -6.43 17.13
N ALA A 93 -4.27 -7.31 18.03
CA ALA A 93 -2.84 -7.53 18.30
C ALA A 93 -2.09 -8.10 17.09
N GLN A 94 -2.73 -9.00 16.32
CA GLN A 94 -2.16 -9.54 15.09
C GLN A 94 -1.98 -8.45 14.03
N PHE A 95 -3.01 -7.64 13.78
CA PHE A 95 -2.90 -6.51 12.86
C PHE A 95 -1.84 -5.52 13.32
N ASP A 96 -1.80 -5.16 14.60
CA ASP A 96 -0.81 -4.21 15.12
C ASP A 96 0.63 -4.71 14.93
N THR A 97 0.87 -5.99 15.22
CA THR A 97 2.18 -6.63 15.03
C THR A 97 2.60 -6.60 13.56
N TYR A 98 1.67 -6.87 12.65
CA TYR A 98 1.95 -6.87 11.21
C TYR A 98 2.20 -5.45 10.68
N LEU A 99 1.31 -4.50 11.01
CA LEU A 99 1.42 -3.10 10.57
C LEU A 99 2.72 -2.46 11.04
N SER A 100 3.19 -2.78 12.24
CA SER A 100 4.45 -2.25 12.80
C SER A 100 5.71 -2.65 12.01
N ARG A 101 5.61 -3.62 11.10
CA ARG A 101 6.73 -4.03 10.21
C ARG A 101 6.73 -3.27 8.88
N LEU A 102 5.68 -2.53 8.56
CA LEU A 102 5.53 -1.81 7.30
C LEU A 102 6.28 -0.47 7.34
N LYS A 103 6.83 -0.03 6.21
CA LYS A 103 7.70 1.17 6.15
C LYS A 103 7.06 2.42 6.77
N HIS A 104 5.76 2.62 6.63
CA HIS A 104 5.09 3.82 7.15
C HIS A 104 5.02 3.88 8.68
N TRP A 105 4.90 2.73 9.33
CA TRP A 105 4.73 2.63 10.79
C TRP A 105 5.98 2.18 11.53
N LYS A 106 7.01 1.76 10.79
CA LYS A 106 8.28 1.40 11.36
C LYS A 106 8.95 2.67 11.90
N GLU A 107 9.22 2.71 13.20
CA GLU A 107 10.07 3.74 13.79
C GLU A 107 11.49 3.60 13.20
N GLU A 108 12.08 4.70 12.76
CA GLU A 108 13.49 4.70 12.32
C GLU A 108 14.36 4.33 13.52
N GLU A 109 15.24 3.34 13.33
CA GLU A 109 16.22 2.88 14.33
C GLU A 109 17.47 3.75 14.32
#